data_AF-A0A714KUB0-F1
#
_entry.id   AF-A0A714KUB0-F1
#
_cell.length_a   1.000
_cell.length_b   1.000
_cell.length_c   1.000
_cell.angle_alpha   90.00
_cell.angle_beta   90.00
_cell.angle_gamma   90.00
#
_symmetry.space_group_name_H-M   'P 1'
#
loop_
_entity.id
_entity.type
_entity.pdbx_description
1 polymer ?
#
loop_
_entity_poly.entity_id
_entity_poly.type
_entity_poly.pdbx_seq_one_letter_code
_entity_poly.pdbx_strand_id
1 'polypeptide(L)' 'VLAIQRGVFKVLPIIDWDNRTVYQYLQKHGLKYHPLWDQGYLSVGDTHTTRKWEPGMAEEETRFFGLKRECGLHEG' A
#
# COMPACT_ATOMS: atom_id res chain seq x y z
N VAL A 1 -5.35 4.97 -15.29
CA VAL A 1 -4.23 4.56 -16.18
C VAL A 1 -4.41 3.11 -16.58
N LEU A 2 -4.17 2.76 -17.86
CA LEU A 2 -4.21 1.38 -18.38
C LEU A 2 -2.79 0.91 -18.68
N ALA A 3 -2.41 -0.25 -18.15
CA ALA A 3 -1.15 -0.92 -18.45
C ALA A 3 -1.41 -2.35 -18.94
N ILE A 4 -0.43 -2.94 -19.63
CA ILE A 4 -0.46 -4.35 -20.02
C ILE A 4 0.69 -5.04 -19.28
N GLN A 5 0.37 -6.08 -18.50
CA GLN A 5 1.34 -6.86 -17.73
C GLN A 5 1.04 -8.35 -17.92
N ARG A 6 2.04 -9.13 -18.36
CA ARG A 6 1.90 -10.60 -18.61
C ARG A 6 0.70 -10.97 -19.48
N GLY A 7 0.42 -10.15 -20.51
CA GLY A 7 -0.72 -10.35 -21.42
C GLY A 7 -2.09 -9.98 -20.82
N VAL A 8 -2.12 -9.39 -19.62
CA VAL A 8 -3.34 -8.96 -18.93
C VAL A 8 -3.42 -7.43 -18.89
N PHE A 9 -4.61 -6.90 -19.17
CA PHE A 9 -4.90 -5.47 -18.99
C PHE A 9 -5.03 -5.16 -17.49
N LYS A 10 -4.13 -4.31 -16.99
CA LYS A 10 -4.10 -3.81 -15.62
C LYS A 10 -4.67 -2.40 -15.59
N VAL A 11 -5.86 -2.26 -15.04
CA VAL A 11 -6.51 -0.97 -14.83
C VAL A 11 -6.19 -0.48 -13.43
N LEU A 12 -5.74 0.77 -13.31
CA LEU A 12 -5.45 1.44 -12.05
C LEU A 12 -6.48 2.57 -11.86
N PRO A 13 -7.65 2.29 -11.24
CA PRO A 13 -8.78 3.23 -11.16
C PRO A 13 -8.61 4.33 -10.11
N ILE A 14 -7.75 4.12 -9.12
CA ILE A 14 -7.48 5.06 -8.02
C ILE A 14 -6.03 5.56 -8.04
N ILE A 15 -5.42 5.61 -9.22
CA ILE A 15 -3.99 5.91 -9.38
C ILE A 15 -3.61 7.34 -8.97
N ASP A 16 -4.57 8.25 -9.05
CA ASP A 16 -4.46 9.66 -8.72
C ASP A 16 -4.95 10.00 -7.31
N TRP A 17 -5.37 8.99 -6.54
CA TRP A 17 -5.81 9.20 -5.15
C TRP A 17 -4.61 9.32 -4.23
N ASP A 18 -4.63 10.35 -3.38
CA ASP A 18 -3.71 10.48 -2.26
C ASP A 18 -4.27 9.82 -0.98
N ASN A 19 -3.45 9.73 0.07
CA ASN A 19 -3.86 9.15 1.36
C ASN A 19 -5.09 9.84 1.97
N ARG A 20 -5.27 11.15 1.72
CA ARG A 20 -6.40 11.92 2.22
C ARG A 20 -7.68 11.56 1.48
N THR A 21 -7.65 11.39 0.17
CA THR A 21 -8.79 10.94 -0.63
C THR A 21 -9.24 9.55 -0.20
N VAL A 22 -8.31 8.63 0.02
CA VAL A 22 -8.62 7.28 0.56
C VAL A 22 -9.30 7.39 1.92
N TYR A 23 -8.75 8.18 2.84
CA TYR A 23 -9.33 8.39 4.18
C TYR A 23 -10.76 8.94 4.12
N GLN A 24 -10.98 9.99 3.32
CA GLN A 24 -12.29 10.62 3.16
C GLN A 24 -13.31 9.64 2.57
N TYR A 25 -12.90 8.82 1.60
CA TYR A 25 -13.77 7.81 1.00
C TYR A 25 -14.20 6.76 2.03
N LEU A 26 -13.26 6.23 2.81
CA LEU A 26 -13.57 5.24 3.86
C LEU A 26 -14.56 5.81 4.89
N GLN A 27 -14.32 7.04 5.37
CA GLN A 27 -15.22 7.71 6.31
C GLN A 27 -16.63 7.94 5.73
N LYS A 28 -16.71 8.49 4.51
CA LYS A 28 -17.98 8.76 3.83
C LYS A 28 -18.85 7.51 3.67
N HIS A 29 -18.21 6.36 3.46
CA HIS A 29 -18.89 5.09 3.19
C HIS A 29 -18.95 4.16 4.42
N GLY A 30 -18.52 4.61 5.60
CA GLY A 30 -18.56 3.81 6.83
C GLY A 30 -17.65 2.58 6.80
N LEU A 31 -16.59 2.61 5.98
CA LEU A 31 -15.61 1.55 5.86
C LEU A 31 -14.47 1.76 6.86
N LYS A 32 -13.98 0.67 7.47
CA LYS A 32 -12.87 0.72 8.42
C LYS A 32 -11.54 0.46 7.71
N TYR A 33 -10.46 1.04 8.25
CA TYR A 33 -9.11 0.60 7.95
C TYR A 33 -8.86 -0.81 8.50
N HIS A 34 -7.79 -1.44 8.00
CA HIS A 34 -7.30 -2.70 8.57
C HIS A 34 -6.89 -2.47 10.05
N PRO A 35 -7.23 -3.37 11.00
CA PRO A 35 -6.93 -3.16 12.42
C PRO A 35 -5.45 -2.94 12.78
N LEU A 36 -4.53 -3.45 11.95
CA LEU A 36 -3.09 -3.21 12.13
C LEU A 36 -2.66 -1.76 11.86
N TRP A 37 -3.48 -0.98 11.15
CA TRP A 37 -3.24 0.45 10.95
C TRP A 37 -3.12 1.16 12.30
N ASP A 38 -4.06 0.90 13.21
CA ASP A 38 -4.09 1.48 14.57
C ASP A 38 -2.91 1.00 15.44
N GLN A 39 -2.21 -0.06 15.01
CA GLN A 39 -1.02 -0.59 15.67
C GLN A 39 0.28 -0.06 15.09
N GLY A 40 0.23 0.85 14.12
CA GLY A 40 1.39 1.51 13.50
C GLY A 40 1.89 0.85 12.21
N TYR A 41 1.14 -0.07 11.60
CA TYR A 41 1.51 -0.63 10.29
C TYR A 41 0.98 0.25 9.15
N LEU A 42 1.86 1.03 8.54
CA LEU A 42 1.51 1.91 7.40
C LEU A 42 1.22 1.14 6.11
N SER A 43 1.91 0.03 5.89
CA SER A 43 1.69 -0.89 4.77
C SER A 43 1.69 -2.32 5.29
N VAL A 44 0.79 -3.15 4.77
CA VAL A 44 0.65 -4.55 5.20
C VAL A 44 1.00 -5.48 4.04
N GLY A 45 1.86 -6.46 4.31
CA GLY A 45 2.19 -7.57 3.42
C GLY A 45 2.43 -8.85 4.23
N ASP A 46 3.40 -9.66 3.82
CA ASP A 46 3.76 -10.87 4.56
C ASP A 46 4.42 -10.55 5.91
N THR A 47 4.19 -11.41 6.90
CA THR A 47 4.63 -11.22 8.30
C THR A 47 6.14 -11.03 8.46
N HIS A 48 6.95 -11.65 7.59
CA HIS A 48 8.42 -11.63 7.67
C HIS A 48 9.06 -10.49 6.86
N THR A 49 8.27 -9.72 6.10
CA THR A 49 8.76 -8.58 5.29
C THR A 49 7.98 -7.29 5.54
N THR A 50 7.21 -7.24 6.61
CA THR A 50 6.39 -6.09 7.02
C THR A 50 6.69 -5.73 8.47
N ARG A 51 6.91 -4.45 8.76
CA ARG A 51 7.11 -3.94 10.13
C ARG A 51 6.34 -2.66 10.39
N LYS A 52 6.17 -2.35 11.67
CA LYS A 52 5.62 -1.07 12.11
C LYS A 52 6.52 0.06 11.66
N TRP A 53 5.93 1.21 11.39
CA TRP A 53 6.68 2.43 11.19
C TRP A 53 7.19 2.96 12.54
N GLU A 54 8.40 3.49 12.53
CA GLU A 54 9.02 4.12 13.68
C GLU A 54 9.56 5.51 13.29
N PRO A 55 9.64 6.47 14.23
CA PRO A 55 10.17 7.80 13.94
C PRO A 55 11.56 7.74 13.31
N GLY A 56 11.72 8.43 12.17
CA GLY A 56 12.96 8.46 11.39
C GLY A 56 12.98 7.48 10.21
N MET A 57 12.00 6.58 10.09
CA MET A 57 11.86 5.72 8.91
C MET A 57 11.13 6.43 7.77
N ALA A 58 11.54 6.15 6.53
CA ALA A 58 10.68 6.34 5.37
C ALA A 58 9.59 5.25 5.32
N GLU A 59 8.43 5.57 4.74
CA GLU A 59 7.29 4.64 4.68
C GLU A 59 7.65 3.33 3.93
N GLU A 60 8.46 3.43 2.89
CA GLU A 60 8.95 2.31 2.08
C GLU A 60 9.74 1.30 2.93
N GLU A 61 10.44 1.75 3.98
CA GLU A 61 11.25 0.89 4.83
C GLU A 61 10.40 -0.07 5.69
N THR A 62 9.09 0.17 5.78
CA THR A 62 8.13 -0.72 6.43
C THR A 62 7.90 -2.01 5.64
N ARG A 63 8.27 -2.04 4.34
CA ARG A 63 8.14 -3.18 3.44
C ARG A 63 9.50 -3.59 2.88
N PHE A 64 9.78 -4.90 2.84
CA PHE A 64 11.05 -5.44 2.33
C PHE A 64 12.31 -4.77 2.90
N PHE A 65 12.19 -4.18 4.09
CA PHE A 65 13.24 -3.42 4.75
C PHE A 65 13.81 -2.23 3.93
N GLY A 66 13.02 -1.67 3.00
CA GLY A 66 13.45 -0.61 2.09
C GLY A 66 14.33 -1.09 0.93
N LEU A 67 14.65 -2.39 0.86
CA LEU A 67 15.47 -2.96 -0.21
C LEU A 67 14.72 -3.03 -1.54
N LYS A 68 13.38 -3.05 -1.48
CA LYS A 68 12.52 -3.22 -2.65
C LYS A 68 11.21 -2.50 -2.46
N ARG A 69 10.80 -1.74 -3.47
CA ARG A 69 9.53 -1.00 -3.46
C ARG A 69 8.36 -1.81 -4.02
N GLU A 70 8.57 -2.52 -5.13
CA GLU A 70 7.53 -3.29 -5.81
C GLU A 70 7.73 -4.79 -5.61
N CYS A 71 6.67 -5.54 -5.33
CA CYS A 71 6.76 -7.00 -5.25
C CYS A 71 6.60 -7.65 -6.64
N GLY A 72 6.92 -8.95 -6.75
CA GLY A 72 6.86 -9.68 -8.01
C GLY A 72 5.47 -9.76 -8.67
N LEU A 73 4.40 -9.32 -7.98
CA LEU A 73 3.07 -9.17 -8.57
C LEU A 73 2.99 -7.95 -9.51
N HIS A 74 3.86 -6.96 -9.33
CA HIS A 74 3.88 -5.71 -10.09
C HIS A 74 5.08 -5.60 -11.02
N GLU A 75 6.05 -6.51 -10.90
CA GLU A 75 7.20 -6.60 -11.79
C GLU A 75 6.89 -7.41 -13.06
N GLY A 76 7.42 -6.93 -14.18
CA GLY A 76 7.31 -7.55 -15.51
C GLY A 76 6.65 -6.64 -16.52
#